data_AF-A0A1B2I691-F1
#
_entry.id   AF-A0A1B2I691-F1
#
_cell.length_a   1.000
_cell.length_b   1.000
_cell.length_c   1.000
_cell.angle_alpha   90.00
_cell.angle_beta   90.00
_cell.angle_gamma   90.00
#
_symmetry.space_group_name_H-M   'P 1'
#
loop_
_entity.id
_entity.type
_entity.pdbx_description
1 polymer ?
#
loop_
_entity_poly.entity_id
_entity_poly.type
_entity_poly.pdbx_seq_one_letter_code
_entity_poly.pdbx_strand_id
1 'polypeptide(L)' 'MIYMDLEKIYRERDIPNKYILTLVIAARARQLSERKDLGGDEKYISKAVSDVTDGKISYKIIDPLPKTENVPAA' A
#
# COMPACT_ATOMS: atom_id res chain seq x y z
N MET A 1 19.52 -9.35 2.13
CA MET A 1 18.19 -9.92 2.42
C MET A 1 17.57 -9.04 3.51
N ILE A 2 16.42 -8.41 3.24
CA ILE A 2 15.75 -7.60 4.27
C ILE A 2 15.09 -8.59 5.24
N TYR A 3 15.67 -8.76 6.42
CA TYR A 3 15.00 -9.45 7.52
C TYR A 3 14.08 -8.43 8.19
N MET A 4 12.78 -8.68 8.15
CA MET A 4 11.80 -7.74 8.65
C MET A 4 10.79 -8.41 9.56
N ASP A 5 10.56 -7.76 10.69
CA ASP A 5 9.52 -8.14 11.62
C ASP A 5 8.17 -7.64 11.11
N LEU A 6 7.55 -8.44 10.25
CA LEU A 6 6.23 -8.13 9.68
C LEU A 6 5.16 -8.01 10.78
N GLU A 7 5.30 -8.79 11.87
CA GLU A 7 4.40 -8.76 13.02
C GLU A 7 4.42 -7.41 13.71
N LYS A 8 5.61 -6.84 13.89
CA LYS A 8 5.77 -5.49 14.43
C LYS A 8 5.18 -4.44 13.49
N ILE A 9 5.49 -4.52 12.20
CA ILE A 9 5.10 -3.48 11.22
C ILE A 9 3.57 -3.36 11.11
N TYR A 10 2.85 -4.46 10.93
CA TYR A 10 1.40 -4.34 10.72
C TYR A 10 0.69 -3.83 11.99
N ARG A 11 1.20 -4.16 13.19
CA ARG A 11 0.65 -3.68 14.47
C ARG A 11 0.88 -2.18 14.65
N GLU A 12 2.10 -1.71 14.39
CA GLU A 12 2.46 -0.29 14.56
C GLU A 12 1.81 0.63 13.51
N ARG A 13 1.42 0.08 12.36
CA ARG A 13 0.85 0.83 11.23
C ARG A 13 -0.66 0.71 11.08
N ASP A 14 -1.34 0.15 12.08
CA ASP A 14 -2.79 -0.05 12.07
C ASP A 14 -3.27 -0.85 10.84
N ILE A 15 -2.49 -1.86 10.45
CA ILE A 15 -2.79 -2.76 9.34
C ILE A 15 -3.33 -4.07 9.93
N PRO A 16 -4.50 -4.57 9.50
CA PRO A 16 -5.19 -5.67 10.19
C PRO A 16 -4.40 -6.96 10.32
N ASN A 17 -3.56 -7.28 9.34
CA ASN A 17 -2.73 -8.48 9.33
C ASN A 17 -1.63 -8.41 8.25
N LYS A 18 -0.68 -9.35 8.31
CA LYS A 18 0.43 -9.47 7.35
C LYS A 18 0.01 -9.63 5.89
N TYR A 19 -1.18 -10.17 5.60
CA TYR A 19 -1.66 -10.33 4.23
C TYR A 19 -2.08 -8.98 3.64
N ILE A 20 -2.81 -8.17 4.41
CA ILE A 20 -3.13 -6.79 4.02
C ILE A 20 -1.85 -5.96 3.89
N LEU A 21 -0.89 -6.11 4.81
CA LEU A 21 0.43 -5.46 4.70
C LEU A 21 1.10 -5.79 3.36
N THR A 22 1.05 -7.06 2.93
CA THR A 22 1.59 -7.49 1.64
C THR A 22 0.92 -6.78 0.47
N LEU A 23 -0.41 -6.62 0.50
CA LEU A 23 -1.16 -5.88 -0.51
C LEU A 23 -0.80 -4.39 -0.53
N VAL A 24 -0.64 -3.76 0.63
CA VAL A 24 -0.21 -2.35 0.75
C VAL A 24 1.17 -2.15 0.15
N ILE A 25 2.14 -3.02 0.47
CA ILE A 25 3.50 -2.98 -0.09
C ILE A 25 3.47 -3.15 -1.61
N ALA A 26 2.71 -4.14 -2.11
CA ALA A 26 2.59 -4.38 -3.55
C ALA A 26 1.98 -3.18 -4.29
N ALA A 27 0.91 -2.61 -3.73
CA ALA A 27 0.27 -1.41 -4.29
C ALA A 27 1.24 -0.22 -4.33
N ARG A 28 2.02 0.00 -3.26
CA ARG A 28 3.01 1.08 -3.20
C ARG A 28 4.16 0.86 -4.18
N ALA A 29 4.69 -0.36 -4.29
CA ALA A 29 5.74 -0.69 -5.24
C ALA A 29 5.28 -0.46 -6.68
N ARG A 30 4.03 -0.79 -6.99
CA ARG A 30 3.42 -0.51 -8.29
C ARG A 30 3.38 0.99 -8.58
N GLN A 31 2.92 1.82 -7.63
CA GLN A 31 2.91 3.28 -7.78
C GLN A 31 4.31 3.85 -8.07
N LEU A 32 5.32 3.39 -7.34
CA LEU A 32 6.71 3.82 -7.56
C LEU A 32 7.20 3.41 -8.95
N SER A 33 6.86 2.20 -9.40
CA SER A 33 7.22 1.70 -10.72
C SER A 33 6.53 2.45 -11.85
N GLU A 34 5.24 2.74 -11.74
CA GLU A 34 4.46 3.44 -12.75
C GLU A 34 4.94 4.89 -12.93
N ARG A 35 5.32 5.55 -11.84
CA ARG A 35 5.87 6.91 -11.88
C ARG A 35 7.34 6.96 -12.32
N LYS A 36 8.02 5.81 -12.39
CA LYS A 36 9.48 5.71 -12.52
C LYS A 36 10.19 6.55 -11.45
N ASP A 37 9.60 6.61 -10.25
CA ASP A 37 10.02 7.43 -9.11
C ASP A 37 11.27 6.89 -8.39
N LEU A 38 11.97 5.93 -9.01
CA LEU A 38 13.25 5.41 -8.53
C LEU A 38 14.34 5.72 -9.55
N GLY A 39 15.33 6.51 -9.11
CA GLY A 39 16.60 6.67 -9.80
C GLY A 39 17.61 5.64 -9.27
N GLY A 40 18.25 4.89 -10.17
CA GLY A 40 19.36 3.98 -9.82
C GLY A 40 18.95 2.53 -9.53
N ASP A 41 19.77 1.84 -8.71
CA ASP A 41 19.72 0.40 -8.42
C ASP A 41 18.71 0.00 -7.31
N GLU A 42 17.97 0.96 -6.75
CA GLU A 42 17.04 0.67 -5.67
C GLU A 42 15.81 -0.09 -6.17
N LYS A 43 15.48 -1.22 -5.53
CA LYS A 43 14.35 -2.06 -5.93
C LYS A 43 13.03 -1.48 -5.40
N TYR A 44 12.02 -1.39 -6.26
CA TYR A 44 10.66 -0.90 -5.92
C TYR A 44 10.06 -1.51 -4.66
N ILE A 45 10.25 -2.82 -4.47
CA ILE A 45 9.76 -3.52 -3.29
C ILE A 45 10.48 -3.06 -2.02
N SER A 46 11.80 -2.93 -2.05
CA SER A 46 12.59 -2.45 -0.90
C SER A 46 12.17 -1.04 -0.50
N LYS A 47 12.00 -0.15 -1.48
CA LYS A 47 11.55 1.22 -1.21
C LYS A 47 10.13 1.27 -0.64
N ALA A 48 9.21 0.50 -1.22
CA ALA A 48 7.83 0.42 -0.74
C ALA A 48 7.75 -0.09 0.69
N VAL A 49 8.56 -1.10 1.01
CA VAL A 49 8.73 -1.63 2.36
C VAL A 49 9.19 -0.53 3.31
N SER A 50 10.25 0.21 2.98
CA SER A 50 10.72 1.35 3.79
C SER A 50 9.65 2.42 3.94
N ASP A 51 8.94 2.80 2.88
CA ASP A 51 7.90 3.82 2.94
C ASP A 51 6.75 3.41 3.88
N VAL A 52 6.36 2.13 3.90
CA VAL A 52 5.35 1.60 4.83
C VAL A 52 5.90 1.56 6.26
N THR A 53 7.12 1.05 6.44
CA THR A 53 7.77 0.97 7.75
C THR A 53 8.03 2.33 8.37
N ASP A 54 8.31 3.36 7.58
CA ASP A 54 8.50 4.74 8.03
C ASP A 54 7.16 5.45 8.30
N GLY A 55 6.03 4.87 7.90
CA GLY A 55 4.70 5.48 8.05
C GLY A 55 4.38 6.54 6.99
N LYS A 56 5.12 6.57 5.87
CA LYS A 56 4.83 7.46 4.74
C LYS A 56 3.57 7.03 3.98
N ILE A 57 3.13 5.78 4.18
CA ILE A 57 1.91 5.20 3.62
C ILE A 57 0.93 4.90 4.76
N SER A 58 -0.32 5.33 4.60
CA SER A 58 -1.43 4.97 5.48
C SER A 58 -2.35 3.99 4.79
N TYR A 59 -2.79 2.98 5.54
CA TYR A 59 -3.84 2.06 5.12
C TYR A 59 -5.20 2.61 5.56
N LYS A 60 -6.17 2.63 4.65
CA LYS A 60 -7.57 2.96 4.95
C LYS A 60 -8.48 2.02 4.17
N ILE A 61 -9.48 1.47 4.84
CA ILE A 61 -10.60 0.81 4.18
C ILE A 61 -11.52 1.92 3.66
N ILE A 62 -11.74 1.92 2.36
CA ILE A 62 -12.73 2.79 1.73
C ILE A 62 -13.92 1.91 1.44
N ASP A 63 -15.02 2.13 2.15
CA ASP A 63 -16.28 1.49 1.80
C ASP A 63 -16.65 1.89 0.37
N PRO A 64 -17.02 0.94 -0.50
CA PRO A 64 -17.39 1.28 -1.86
C PRO A 64 -18.55 2.28 -1.81
N LEU A 65 -18.36 3.41 -2.50
CA LEU A 65 -19.39 4.44 -2.64
C LEU A 65 -20.70 3.77 -3.09
N PRO A 66 -21.85 4.14 -2.50
CA PRO A 66 -23.14 3.60 -2.94
C PRO A 66 -23.26 3.86 -4.44
N LYS A 67 -23.54 2.80 -5.21
CA LYS A 67 -23.77 2.91 -6.65
C LYS A 67 -24.88 3.93 -6.85
N THR A 68 -24.58 5.05 -7.50
CA THR A 68 -25.62 5.93 -8.03
C THR A 68 -26.39 5.13 -9.05
N GLU A 69 -27.60 4.69 -8.69
CA GLU A 69 -28.56 4.20 -9.66
C GLU A 69 -28.83 5.36 -10.63
N ASN A 70 -28.39 5.19 -11.88
CA ASN A 70 -28.77 6.07 -12.96
C ASN A 70 -30.28 5.89 -13.17
N VAL A 71 -31.09 6.69 -12.49
CA VAL A 71 -32.52 6.81 -12.80
C VAL A 71 -32.60 7.41 -14.21
N PRO A 72 -33.19 6.70 -15.19
CA PRO A 72 -33.36 7.26 -16.52
C PRO A 72 -34.32 8.44 -16.43
N ALA A 73 -33.91 9.58 -16.98
CA ALA A 73 -34.77 10.75 -17.11
C ALA A 73 -36.02 10.35 -17.92
N ALA A 74 -37.18 10.55 -17.32
CA ALA A 74 -38.49 10.35 -17.93
C ALA A 74 -38.85 11.52 -18.86
#